data_AF-A0A8J4XF57-F1
#
_entry.id   AF-A0A8J4XF57-F1
#
_cell.length_a   1.000
_cell.length_b   1.000
_cell.length_c   1.000
_cell.angle_alpha   90.00
_cell.angle_beta   90.00
_cell.angle_gamma   90.00
#
_symmetry.space_group_name_H-M   'P 1'
#
loop_
_entity.id
_entity.type
_entity.pdbx_description
1 polymer ?
#
loop_
_entity_poly.entity_id
_entity_poly.type
_entity_poly.pdbx_seq_one_letter_code
_entity_poly.pdbx_strand_id
1 'polypeptide(L)'
;MTPADDLNLFPVMASDGSPPQDSQEKKKKTSRKGKGVAVKDTAVQVERLTACGYSALQQRDSSKALEYFKKAFKTAVNLKETKVQRACAFNLGAAYVEAGKPQKGLDFLSQAEPRERGERVADLQFNLAAAHEALDDHVQAVRHYLQAAQLYRSQGDGSSEGDTCIRLAQCHLRRKEFTDAAENYLRAAESYKVAGKLSSAAVALKDAGNHMLKCDCFSSDSVIGVLTECLELSAKITDPETQGKLYNAVGLSFSQLKLFPEAAECYELALPLVHSSPRRLAVVIQNLGAVHNSLAQYRKALDYHREAAALHGSLGSRRAQGCCFCNLAYALSELGELEEAGESYLHAQQAFKDSDDSSGHWKACEGLGELKMRLRDPDKAILYYKQALALLSKCKDVSSSVQESLVNKLSEALQIKLAVQQRSPPARQAVKERNMHRQHLRIAQMRTAEEMMAEHRGKEPLNSHKLDDKEWRPPETKANGDMISSRATQTEGPDNMNVLLEANRNLNNTYEKPRHEYKKPTDSNSISQQDEAMCETSIQNPLELT
;
A
#
# COMPACT_ATOMS: atom_id res chain seq x y z
N MET A 1 2.06 -3.24 13.59
CA MET A 1 1.30 -4.41 14.09
C MET A 1 0.01 -4.48 13.31
N THR A 2 -0.04 -5.38 12.33
CA THR A 2 -1.26 -5.67 11.57
C THR A 2 -2.26 -6.39 12.47
N PRO A 3 -3.59 -6.20 12.30
CA PRO A 3 -4.60 -6.93 13.09
C PRO A 3 -4.69 -8.44 12.76
N ALA A 4 -3.70 -8.99 12.06
CA ALA A 4 -3.59 -10.42 11.80
C ALA A 4 -3.08 -11.20 13.02
N ASP A 5 -2.54 -10.52 14.03
CA ASP A 5 -1.97 -11.16 15.23
C ASP A 5 -3.00 -11.51 16.32
N ASP A 6 -4.27 -11.09 16.19
CA ASP A 6 -5.32 -11.36 17.20
C ASP A 6 -6.24 -12.54 16.86
N LEU A 7 -6.00 -13.24 15.74
CA LEU A 7 -6.65 -14.52 15.40
C LEU A 7 -5.63 -15.65 15.30
N ASN A 8 -4.65 -15.71 16.21
CA ASN A 8 -4.05 -16.98 16.59
C ASN A 8 -5.10 -17.80 17.34
N LEU A 9 -6.10 -18.28 16.59
CA LEU A 9 -6.98 -19.36 16.96
C LEU A 9 -6.10 -20.59 17.16
N PHE A 10 -5.73 -20.80 18.43
CA PHE A 10 -4.98 -21.96 18.89
C PHE A 10 -5.73 -23.24 18.53
N PRO A 11 -5.01 -24.37 18.31
CA PRO A 11 -5.66 -25.67 18.20
C PRO A 11 -6.59 -25.89 19.39
N VAL A 12 -7.80 -26.39 19.13
CA VAL A 12 -8.79 -26.61 20.18
C VAL A 12 -8.31 -27.77 21.03
N MET A 13 -8.25 -27.59 22.34
CA MET A 13 -7.77 -28.64 23.24
C MET A 13 -8.93 -29.24 24.03
N ALA A 14 -8.85 -30.53 24.39
CA ALA A 14 -9.96 -31.25 25.01
C ALA A 14 -10.04 -30.88 26.50
N SER A 15 -11.04 -30.10 26.89
CA SER A 15 -11.23 -29.65 28.28
C SER A 15 -11.52 -30.80 29.26
N ASP A 16 -12.02 -31.94 28.78
CA ASP A 16 -12.44 -33.06 29.63
C ASP A 16 -11.49 -34.26 29.57
N GLY A 17 -10.73 -34.44 30.66
CA GLY A 17 -10.15 -35.72 31.04
C GLY A 17 -11.13 -36.65 31.77
N SER A 18 -12.40 -36.27 31.89
CA SER A 18 -13.40 -37.04 32.64
C SER A 18 -13.98 -38.18 31.78
N PRO A 19 -14.00 -39.44 32.26
CA PRO A 19 -14.72 -40.50 31.58
C PRO A 19 -16.22 -40.16 31.51
N PRO A 20 -16.95 -40.57 30.44
CA PRO A 20 -18.37 -40.29 30.32
C PRO A 20 -19.12 -40.85 31.55
N GLN A 21 -19.98 -40.02 32.14
CA GLN A 21 -20.92 -40.46 33.16
C GLN A 21 -21.94 -41.40 32.52
N ASP A 22 -21.61 -42.69 32.41
CA ASP A 22 -22.61 -43.70 32.14
C ASP A 22 -23.37 -44.05 33.42
N SER A 23 -24.68 -43.88 33.28
CA SER A 23 -25.78 -44.34 34.13
C SER A 23 -25.51 -45.61 34.95
N GLN A 24 -26.07 -45.57 36.17
CA GLN A 24 -26.12 -46.64 37.18
C GLN A 24 -26.01 -48.09 36.65
N GLU A 25 -24.81 -48.67 36.65
CA GLU A 25 -24.65 -50.12 36.64
C GLU A 25 -24.20 -50.66 38.00
N LYS A 26 -24.94 -51.67 38.46
CA LYS A 26 -24.93 -52.25 39.79
C LYS A 26 -23.56 -52.80 40.17
N LYS A 27 -23.05 -52.33 41.32
CA LYS A 27 -21.86 -52.85 42.01
C LYS A 27 -21.93 -54.38 42.20
N LYS A 28 -21.13 -55.13 41.45
CA LYS A 28 -20.63 -56.45 41.90
C LYS A 28 -19.27 -56.25 42.58
N LYS A 29 -19.27 -56.28 43.91
CA LYS A 29 -18.06 -56.33 44.74
C LYS A 29 -17.30 -57.63 44.45
N THR A 30 -16.13 -57.52 43.84
CA THR A 30 -15.06 -58.53 43.97
C THR A 30 -13.75 -57.84 44.34
N SER A 31 -13.05 -58.46 45.29
CA SER A 31 -11.85 -57.97 45.95
C SER A 31 -10.65 -57.84 44.99
N ARG A 32 -10.18 -56.61 44.73
CA ARG A 32 -8.84 -56.29 44.18
C ARG A 32 -8.27 -55.07 44.91
N LYS A 33 -7.85 -55.22 46.17
CA LYS A 33 -7.38 -54.10 47.02
C LYS A 33 -5.97 -53.54 46.71
N GLY A 34 -5.20 -54.12 45.79
CA GLY A 34 -3.86 -53.62 45.42
C GLY A 34 -3.75 -53.00 44.03
N LYS A 35 -4.35 -53.61 43.00
CA LYS A 35 -4.28 -53.10 41.60
C LYS A 35 -5.17 -51.88 41.34
N GLY A 36 -6.26 -51.70 42.08
CA GLY A 36 -7.18 -50.58 41.89
C GLY A 36 -6.68 -49.24 42.44
N VAL A 37 -5.68 -49.25 43.33
CA VAL A 37 -5.08 -48.02 43.89
C VAL A 37 -4.02 -47.48 42.93
N ALA A 38 -3.11 -48.33 42.46
CA ALA A 38 -2.07 -47.93 41.50
C ALA A 38 -2.64 -47.39 40.18
N VAL A 39 -3.71 -47.99 39.64
CA VAL A 39 -4.39 -47.51 38.41
C VAL A 39 -4.99 -46.12 38.63
N LYS A 40 -5.63 -45.89 39.78
CA LYS A 40 -6.18 -44.58 40.16
C LYS A 40 -5.09 -43.52 40.30
N ASP A 41 -3.96 -43.86 40.91
CA ASP A 41 -2.83 -42.93 41.06
C ASP A 41 -2.25 -42.51 39.70
N THR A 42 -2.12 -43.46 38.75
CA THR A 42 -1.70 -43.12 37.37
C THR A 42 -2.73 -42.29 36.60
N ALA A 43 -4.03 -42.50 36.79
CA ALA A 43 -5.07 -41.69 36.15
C ALA A 43 -5.03 -40.23 36.65
N VAL A 44 -4.93 -40.04 37.97
CA VAL A 44 -4.78 -38.71 38.59
C VAL A 44 -3.49 -38.02 38.10
N GLN A 45 -2.42 -38.79 37.87
CA GLN A 45 -1.18 -38.25 37.31
C GLN A 45 -1.34 -37.75 35.86
N VAL A 46 -2.10 -38.46 35.02
CA VAL A 46 -2.43 -38.02 33.65
C VAL A 46 -3.22 -36.72 33.67
N GLU A 47 -4.24 -36.62 34.52
CA GLU A 47 -5.04 -35.41 34.69
C GLU A 47 -4.17 -34.23 35.13
N ARG A 48 -3.30 -34.42 36.13
CA ARG A 48 -2.39 -33.38 36.61
C ARG A 48 -1.44 -32.89 35.52
N LEU A 49 -0.85 -33.82 34.75
CA LEU A 49 0.07 -33.48 33.66
C LEU A 49 -0.65 -32.72 32.54
N THR A 50 -1.87 -33.15 32.19
CA THR A 50 -2.72 -32.46 31.20
C THR A 50 -3.05 -31.05 31.67
N ALA A 51 -3.40 -30.85 32.95
CA ALA A 51 -3.65 -29.54 33.54
C ALA A 51 -2.40 -28.63 33.55
N CYS A 52 -1.22 -29.18 33.84
CA CYS A 52 0.04 -28.45 33.69
C CYS A 52 0.31 -28.05 32.24
N GLY A 53 -0.03 -28.91 31.28
CA GLY A 53 0.02 -28.59 29.85
C GLY A 53 -0.86 -27.40 29.50
N TYR A 54 -2.09 -27.37 30.00
CA TYR A 54 -3.00 -26.23 29.81
C TYR A 54 -2.48 -24.93 30.40
N SER A 55 -1.99 -24.98 31.64
CA SER A 55 -1.42 -23.80 32.28
C SER A 55 -0.21 -23.26 31.49
N ALA A 56 0.61 -24.14 30.90
CA ALA A 56 1.72 -23.73 30.04
C ALA A 56 1.26 -23.08 28.73
N LEU A 57 0.19 -23.58 28.09
CA LEU A 57 -0.40 -22.94 26.90
C LEU A 57 -0.97 -21.56 27.22
N GLN A 58 -1.65 -21.40 28.37
CA GLN A 58 -2.14 -20.10 28.83
C GLN A 58 -1.00 -19.10 29.06
N GLN A 59 0.18 -19.59 29.44
CA GLN A 59 1.41 -18.80 29.57
C GLN A 59 2.15 -18.59 28.24
N ARG A 60 1.58 -19.04 27.11
CA ARG A 60 2.19 -19.04 25.77
C ARG A 60 3.53 -19.78 25.69
N ASP A 61 3.74 -20.77 26.56
CA ASP A 61 4.92 -21.64 26.55
C ASP A 61 4.61 -22.98 25.89
N SER A 62 4.57 -22.97 24.54
CA SER A 62 4.25 -24.15 23.72
C SER A 62 5.28 -25.27 23.91
N SER A 63 6.51 -24.94 24.28
CA SER A 63 7.58 -25.93 24.53
C SER A 63 7.32 -26.72 25.81
N LYS A 64 7.00 -26.04 26.92
CA LYS A 64 6.63 -26.71 28.18
C LYS A 64 5.31 -27.44 28.05
N ALA A 65 4.32 -26.86 27.38
CA ALA A 65 3.05 -27.52 27.10
C ALA A 65 3.27 -28.87 26.39
N LEU A 66 4.06 -28.86 25.31
CA LEU A 66 4.41 -30.07 24.58
C LEU A 66 5.13 -31.10 25.47
N GLU A 67 6.00 -30.68 26.38
CA GLU A 67 6.66 -31.59 27.33
C GLU A 67 5.65 -32.25 28.28
N TYR A 68 4.73 -31.47 28.85
CA TYR A 68 3.69 -31.98 29.74
C TYR A 68 2.75 -32.95 29.03
N PHE A 69 2.28 -32.62 27.83
CA PHE A 69 1.41 -33.51 27.05
C PHE A 69 2.13 -34.81 26.62
N LYS A 70 3.44 -34.74 26.30
CA LYS A 70 4.25 -35.96 26.06
C LYS A 70 4.31 -36.85 27.29
N LYS A 71 4.51 -36.26 28.48
CA LYS A 71 4.53 -37.02 29.75
C LYS A 71 3.14 -37.62 30.04
N ALA A 72 2.07 -36.85 29.82
CA ALA A 72 0.69 -37.31 29.99
C ALA A 72 0.40 -38.52 29.08
N PHE A 73 0.71 -38.42 27.79
CA PHE A 73 0.52 -39.51 26.83
C PHE A 73 1.30 -40.78 27.20
N LYS A 74 2.59 -40.65 27.56
CA LYS A 74 3.40 -41.79 28.03
C LYS A 74 2.79 -42.47 29.26
N THR A 75 2.23 -41.68 30.17
CA THR A 75 1.59 -42.20 31.39
C THR A 75 0.26 -42.89 31.05
N ALA A 76 -0.52 -42.33 30.11
CA ALA A 76 -1.78 -42.91 29.64
C ALA A 76 -1.60 -44.24 28.89
N VAL A 77 -0.50 -44.41 28.14
CA VAL A 77 -0.18 -45.70 27.49
C VAL A 77 -0.09 -46.84 28.52
N ASN A 78 0.40 -46.56 29.73
CA ASN A 78 0.51 -47.56 30.80
C ASN A 78 -0.84 -47.95 31.42
N LEU A 79 -1.87 -47.12 31.32
CA LEU A 79 -3.21 -47.37 31.86
C LEU A 79 -4.01 -48.41 31.05
N LYS A 80 -3.63 -48.68 29.79
CA LYS A 80 -4.36 -49.53 28.83
C LYS A 80 -5.83 -49.14 28.61
N GLU A 81 -6.22 -47.94 29.00
CA GLU A 81 -7.54 -47.36 28.74
C GLU A 81 -7.53 -46.59 27.43
N THR A 82 -8.25 -47.09 26.42
CA THR A 82 -8.26 -46.53 25.07
C THR A 82 -8.83 -45.11 25.02
N LYS A 83 -9.83 -44.77 25.84
CA LYS A 83 -10.42 -43.42 25.87
C LYS A 83 -9.41 -42.37 26.35
N VAL A 84 -8.73 -42.63 27.48
CA VAL A 84 -7.71 -41.72 28.05
C VAL A 84 -6.50 -41.58 27.10
N GLN A 85 -6.09 -42.68 26.46
CA GLN A 85 -5.01 -42.64 25.46
C GLN A 85 -5.37 -41.77 24.26
N ARG A 86 -6.60 -41.87 23.73
CA ARG A 86 -7.07 -41.02 22.62
C ARG A 86 -7.10 -39.54 23.01
N ALA A 87 -7.62 -39.21 24.19
CA ALA A 87 -7.65 -37.83 24.68
C ALA A 87 -6.23 -37.25 24.84
N CYS A 88 -5.29 -38.05 25.37
CA CYS A 88 -3.89 -37.63 25.45
C CYS A 88 -3.23 -37.50 24.08
N ALA A 89 -3.54 -38.39 23.12
CA ALA A 89 -3.05 -38.31 21.75
C ALA A 89 -3.56 -37.04 21.06
N PHE A 90 -4.84 -36.71 21.25
CA PHE A 90 -5.47 -35.50 20.75
C PHE A 90 -4.75 -34.24 21.24
N ASN A 91 -4.61 -34.07 22.55
CA ASN A 91 -3.93 -32.90 23.14
C ASN A 91 -2.44 -32.82 22.74
N LEU A 92 -1.77 -33.97 22.66
CA LEU A 92 -0.38 -34.03 22.20
C LEU A 92 -0.24 -33.65 20.72
N GLY A 93 -1.15 -34.13 19.86
CA GLY A 93 -1.18 -33.81 18.45
C GLY A 93 -1.40 -32.32 18.22
N ALA A 94 -2.40 -31.74 18.88
CA ALA A 94 -2.66 -30.30 18.89
C ALA A 94 -1.44 -29.48 19.34
N ALA A 95 -0.77 -29.89 20.43
CA ALA A 95 0.45 -29.23 20.91
C ALA A 95 1.64 -29.35 19.93
N TYR A 96 1.72 -30.42 19.14
CA TYR A 96 2.73 -30.55 18.09
C TYR A 96 2.48 -29.62 16.91
N VAL A 97 1.22 -29.45 16.49
CA VAL A 97 0.84 -28.48 15.45
C VAL A 97 1.25 -27.07 15.89
N GLU A 98 0.86 -26.68 17.10
CA GLU A 98 1.20 -25.38 17.69
C GLU A 98 2.72 -25.16 17.81
N ALA A 99 3.47 -26.22 18.13
CA ALA A 99 4.93 -26.17 18.21
C ALA A 99 5.64 -26.17 16.83
N GLY A 100 4.90 -25.97 15.73
CA GLY A 100 5.44 -25.94 14.36
C GLY A 100 5.91 -27.30 13.84
N LYS A 101 5.36 -28.39 14.37
CA LYS A 101 5.68 -29.78 13.95
C LYS A 101 4.41 -30.50 13.48
N PRO A 102 3.75 -29.99 12.43
CA PRO A 102 2.40 -30.42 12.06
C PRO A 102 2.32 -31.89 11.59
N GLN A 103 3.36 -32.43 10.94
CA GLN A 103 3.38 -33.85 10.55
C GLN A 103 3.29 -34.77 11.77
N LYS A 104 4.05 -34.48 12.84
CA LYS A 104 3.94 -35.25 14.10
C LYS A 104 2.59 -35.01 14.77
N GLY A 105 2.05 -33.80 14.62
CA GLY A 105 0.69 -33.47 15.05
C GLY A 105 -0.34 -34.40 14.42
N LEU A 106 -0.32 -34.53 13.09
CA LEU A 106 -1.19 -35.45 12.35
C LEU A 106 -1.06 -36.89 12.84
N ASP A 107 0.17 -37.41 13.01
CA ASP A 107 0.39 -38.79 13.46
C ASP A 107 -0.32 -39.08 14.81
N PHE A 108 -0.35 -38.10 15.71
CA PHE A 108 -1.03 -38.23 17.01
C PHE A 108 -2.54 -37.93 16.93
N LEU A 109 -2.97 -36.98 16.10
CA LEU A 109 -4.39 -36.70 15.89
C LEU A 109 -5.10 -37.88 15.24
N SER A 110 -4.48 -38.56 14.27
CA SER A 110 -5.04 -39.79 13.68
C SER A 110 -5.19 -40.93 14.70
N GLN A 111 -4.36 -40.97 15.75
CA GLN A 111 -4.52 -41.94 16.84
C GLN A 111 -5.70 -41.60 17.77
N ALA A 112 -6.18 -40.35 17.76
CA ALA A 112 -7.33 -39.90 18.54
C ALA A 112 -8.67 -40.19 17.86
N GLU A 113 -8.68 -40.70 16.62
CA GLU A 113 -9.91 -40.96 15.89
C GLU A 113 -10.84 -41.94 16.62
N PRO A 114 -12.15 -41.62 16.69
CA PRO A 114 -13.09 -42.49 17.35
C PRO A 114 -13.33 -43.80 16.60
N ARG A 115 -13.28 -44.94 17.31
CA ARG A 115 -13.55 -46.27 16.72
C ARG A 115 -15.03 -46.59 16.57
N GLU A 116 -15.86 -45.96 17.40
CA GLU A 116 -17.31 -46.14 17.35
C GLU A 116 -17.91 -45.17 16.33
N ARG A 117 -18.73 -45.70 15.42
CA ARG A 117 -19.50 -44.89 14.47
C ARG A 117 -20.49 -44.02 15.26
N GLY A 118 -20.14 -42.77 15.52
CA GLY A 118 -21.06 -41.81 16.15
C GLY A 118 -20.41 -40.73 17.01
N GLU A 119 -19.23 -40.98 17.59
CA GLU A 119 -18.45 -39.96 18.30
C GLU A 119 -17.91 -38.96 17.26
N ARG A 120 -18.66 -37.90 16.94
CA ARG A 120 -18.22 -36.85 16.02
C ARG A 120 -17.58 -35.72 16.83
N VAL A 121 -16.25 -35.70 16.86
CA VAL A 121 -15.48 -34.71 17.61
C VAL A 121 -15.13 -33.55 16.67
N ALA A 122 -15.86 -32.44 16.78
CA ALA A 122 -15.65 -31.24 16.00
C ALA A 122 -14.20 -30.74 16.13
N ASP A 123 -13.70 -30.69 17.36
CA ASP A 123 -12.33 -30.26 17.68
C ASP A 123 -11.24 -31.11 17.02
N LEU A 124 -11.49 -32.40 16.81
CA LEU A 124 -10.57 -33.29 16.08
C LEU A 124 -10.52 -32.94 14.61
N GLN A 125 -11.67 -32.69 13.99
CA GLN A 125 -11.71 -32.25 12.60
C GLN A 125 -11.04 -30.88 12.45
N PHE A 126 -11.26 -29.96 13.39
CA PHE A 126 -10.59 -28.66 13.40
C PHE A 126 -9.06 -28.81 13.50
N ASN A 127 -8.56 -29.61 14.44
CA ASN A 127 -7.11 -29.77 14.62
C ASN A 127 -6.44 -30.53 13.46
N LEU A 128 -7.13 -31.51 12.86
CA LEU A 128 -6.65 -32.16 11.64
C LEU A 128 -6.53 -31.14 10.50
N ALA A 129 -7.54 -30.28 10.35
CA ALA A 129 -7.51 -29.21 9.36
C ALA A 129 -6.35 -28.22 9.60
N ALA A 130 -6.16 -27.77 10.85
CA ALA A 130 -5.08 -26.87 11.22
C ALA A 130 -3.69 -27.50 10.97
N ALA A 131 -3.55 -28.81 11.18
CA ALA A 131 -2.32 -29.53 10.88
C ALA A 131 -2.05 -29.61 9.37
N HIS A 132 -3.07 -29.86 8.55
CA HIS A 132 -2.96 -29.82 7.09
C HIS A 132 -2.69 -28.40 6.56
N GLU A 133 -3.32 -27.38 7.14
CA GLU A 133 -3.06 -25.97 6.83
C GLU A 133 -1.60 -25.61 7.11
N ALA A 134 -1.05 -26.02 8.26
CA ALA A 134 0.34 -25.81 8.62
C ALA A 134 1.34 -26.60 7.74
N LEU A 135 0.87 -27.60 6.99
CA LEU A 135 1.63 -28.34 5.98
C LEU A 135 1.46 -27.78 4.56
N ASP A 136 0.71 -26.68 4.40
CA ASP A 136 0.34 -26.09 3.11
C ASP A 136 -0.55 -27.01 2.23
N ASP A 137 -1.17 -28.03 2.85
CA ASP A 137 -2.15 -28.91 2.20
C ASP A 137 -3.57 -28.33 2.35
N HIS A 138 -3.83 -27.27 1.61
CA HIS A 138 -5.11 -26.56 1.67
C HIS A 138 -6.32 -27.39 1.21
N VAL A 139 -6.11 -28.45 0.42
CA VAL A 139 -7.21 -29.31 -0.05
C VAL A 139 -7.76 -30.14 1.11
N GLN A 140 -6.88 -30.78 1.88
CA GLN A 140 -7.31 -31.53 3.06
C GLN A 140 -7.76 -30.61 4.18
N ALA A 141 -7.09 -29.46 4.37
CA ALA A 141 -7.51 -28.47 5.36
C ALA A 141 -8.96 -28.02 5.13
N VAL A 142 -9.32 -27.66 3.90
CA VAL A 142 -10.70 -27.27 3.54
C VAL A 142 -11.71 -28.38 3.85
N ARG A 143 -11.39 -29.63 3.50
CA ARG A 143 -12.27 -30.79 3.77
C ARG A 143 -12.52 -30.96 5.27
N HIS A 144 -11.47 -30.92 6.08
CA HIS A 144 -11.58 -31.12 7.53
C HIS A 144 -12.23 -29.93 8.23
N TYR A 145 -11.93 -28.68 7.84
CA TYR A 145 -12.60 -27.49 8.36
C TYR A 145 -14.10 -27.47 8.02
N LEU A 146 -14.49 -27.87 6.80
CA LEU A 146 -15.90 -27.98 6.44
C LEU A 146 -16.65 -28.99 7.33
N GLN A 147 -16.02 -30.14 7.62
CA GLN A 147 -16.57 -31.12 8.54
C GLN A 147 -16.68 -30.55 9.96
N ALA A 148 -15.64 -29.90 10.46
CA ALA A 148 -15.64 -29.26 11.77
C ALA A 148 -16.78 -28.22 11.90
N ALA A 149 -16.93 -27.32 10.90
CA ALA A 149 -17.97 -26.30 10.89
C ALA A 149 -19.39 -26.90 10.92
N GLN A 150 -19.63 -27.99 10.17
CA GLN A 150 -20.92 -28.71 10.20
C GLN A 150 -21.19 -29.33 11.58
N LEU A 151 -20.16 -29.84 12.25
CA LEU A 151 -20.30 -30.42 13.57
C LEU A 151 -20.58 -29.35 14.63
N TYR A 152 -19.83 -28.27 14.66
CA TYR A 152 -20.08 -27.14 15.57
C TYR A 152 -21.49 -26.57 15.38
N ARG A 153 -21.95 -26.42 14.13
CA ARG A 153 -23.35 -26.03 13.84
C ARG A 153 -24.36 -26.98 14.47
N SER A 154 -24.16 -28.29 14.30
CA SER A 154 -25.07 -29.31 14.85
C SER A 154 -25.08 -29.34 16.39
N GLN A 155 -24.02 -28.85 17.03
CA GLN A 155 -23.90 -28.73 18.48
C GLN A 155 -24.46 -27.40 19.01
N GLY A 156 -24.82 -26.46 18.13
CA GLY A 156 -25.22 -25.11 18.51
C GLY A 156 -24.06 -24.21 18.93
N ASP A 157 -22.81 -24.61 18.67
CA ASP A 157 -21.62 -23.82 18.96
C ASP A 157 -21.32 -22.86 17.79
N GLY A 158 -22.08 -21.77 17.74
CA GLY A 158 -21.89 -20.71 16.74
C GLY A 158 -20.53 -19.99 16.86
N SER A 159 -19.89 -20.04 18.03
CA SER A 159 -18.56 -19.45 18.21
C SER A 159 -17.52 -20.23 17.44
N SER A 160 -17.41 -21.53 17.73
CA SER A 160 -16.42 -22.40 17.10
C SER A 160 -16.72 -22.64 15.63
N GLU A 161 -18.00 -22.69 15.24
CA GLU A 161 -18.37 -22.70 13.82
C GLU A 161 -17.86 -21.43 13.12
N GLY A 162 -18.12 -20.25 13.69
CA GLY A 162 -17.70 -18.98 13.12
C GLY A 162 -16.18 -18.95 12.92
N ASP A 163 -15.43 -19.28 13.97
CA ASP A 163 -13.97 -19.34 13.94
C ASP A 163 -13.44 -20.33 12.87
N THR A 164 -14.10 -21.48 12.74
CA THR A 164 -13.78 -22.48 11.71
C THR A 164 -14.04 -21.96 10.31
N CYS A 165 -15.15 -21.25 10.09
CA CYS A 165 -15.48 -20.66 8.80
C CYS A 165 -14.49 -19.55 8.40
N ILE A 166 -13.96 -18.79 9.37
CA ILE A 166 -12.86 -17.83 9.11
C ILE A 166 -11.61 -18.56 8.61
N ARG A 167 -11.21 -19.66 9.26
CA ARG A 167 -10.06 -20.48 8.80
C ARG A 167 -10.29 -21.09 7.42
N LEU A 168 -11.51 -21.56 7.16
CA LEU A 168 -11.91 -22.07 5.85
C LEU A 168 -11.78 -20.98 4.76
N ALA A 169 -12.27 -19.77 5.03
CA ALA A 169 -12.13 -18.63 4.12
C ALA A 169 -10.65 -18.31 3.85
N GLN A 170 -9.80 -18.32 4.89
CA GLN A 170 -8.35 -18.10 4.73
C GLN A 170 -7.69 -19.16 3.82
N CYS A 171 -8.08 -20.43 3.92
CA CYS A 171 -7.61 -21.49 3.02
C CYS A 171 -8.03 -21.23 1.55
N HIS A 172 -9.26 -20.79 1.31
CA HIS A 172 -9.73 -20.40 -0.01
C HIS A 172 -8.98 -19.18 -0.56
N LEU A 173 -8.67 -18.18 0.28
CA LEU A 173 -7.88 -17.02 -0.12
C LEU A 173 -6.45 -17.39 -0.54
N ARG A 174 -5.80 -18.34 0.14
CA ARG A 174 -4.49 -18.88 -0.28
C ARG A 174 -4.53 -19.48 -1.69
N ARG A 175 -5.69 -20.05 -2.06
CA ARG A 175 -5.98 -20.61 -3.38
C ARG A 175 -6.54 -19.59 -4.38
N LYS A 176 -6.72 -18.33 -3.97
CA LYS A 176 -7.35 -17.23 -4.76
C LYS A 176 -8.82 -17.49 -5.11
N GLU A 177 -9.52 -18.28 -4.32
CA GLU A 177 -10.94 -18.61 -4.47
C GLU A 177 -11.79 -17.58 -3.70
N PHE A 178 -11.95 -16.38 -4.27
CA PHE A 178 -12.62 -15.25 -3.57
C PHE A 178 -14.10 -15.47 -3.30
N THR A 179 -14.81 -16.19 -4.18
CA THR A 179 -16.22 -16.54 -4.01
C THR A 179 -16.42 -17.42 -2.79
N ASP A 180 -15.70 -18.54 -2.70
CA ASP A 180 -15.78 -19.46 -1.58
C ASP A 180 -15.35 -18.79 -0.27
N ALA A 181 -14.33 -17.91 -0.33
CA ALA A 181 -13.93 -17.12 0.83
C ALA A 181 -15.06 -16.20 1.30
N ALA A 182 -15.70 -15.45 0.39
CA ALA A 182 -16.82 -14.57 0.73
C ALA A 182 -18.00 -15.33 1.35
N GLU A 183 -18.39 -16.46 0.77
CA GLU A 183 -19.46 -17.31 1.30
C GLU A 183 -19.14 -17.82 2.72
N ASN A 184 -17.89 -18.20 2.98
CA ASN A 184 -17.47 -18.65 4.30
C ASN A 184 -17.40 -17.51 5.33
N TYR A 185 -17.06 -16.29 4.92
CA TYR A 185 -17.17 -15.11 5.78
C TYR A 185 -18.64 -14.78 6.10
N LEU A 186 -19.56 -14.88 5.14
CA LEU A 186 -21.01 -14.72 5.40
C LEU A 186 -21.51 -15.77 6.38
N ARG A 187 -21.10 -17.03 6.20
CA ARG A 187 -21.43 -18.11 7.13
C ARG A 187 -20.86 -17.86 8.53
N ALA A 188 -19.62 -17.38 8.62
CA ALA A 188 -19.01 -17.02 9.91
C ALA A 188 -19.81 -15.91 10.60
N ALA A 189 -20.23 -14.87 9.86
CA ALA A 189 -21.04 -13.79 10.39
C ALA A 189 -22.38 -14.31 10.95
N GLU A 190 -23.06 -15.21 10.24
CA GLU A 190 -24.28 -15.86 10.72
C GLU A 190 -24.06 -16.62 12.04
N SER A 191 -23.03 -17.45 12.10
CA SER A 191 -22.71 -18.25 13.29
C SER A 191 -22.33 -17.37 14.49
N TYR A 192 -21.57 -16.29 14.27
CA TYR A 192 -21.26 -15.33 15.33
C TYR A 192 -22.48 -14.55 15.82
N LYS A 193 -23.43 -14.20 14.94
CA LYS A 193 -24.71 -13.59 15.34
C LYS A 193 -25.48 -14.52 16.28
N VAL A 194 -25.58 -15.81 15.93
CA VAL A 194 -26.23 -16.82 16.79
C VAL A 194 -25.52 -16.94 18.14
N ALA A 195 -24.19 -16.83 18.18
CA ALA A 195 -23.40 -16.86 19.40
C ALA A 195 -23.38 -15.53 20.19
N GLY A 196 -24.08 -14.49 19.73
CA GLY A 196 -24.07 -13.16 20.37
C GLY A 196 -22.76 -12.37 20.23
N LYS A 197 -21.82 -12.82 19.38
CA LYS A 197 -20.53 -12.17 19.15
C LYS A 197 -20.64 -11.11 18.04
N LEU A 198 -21.29 -9.99 18.35
CA LEU A 198 -21.60 -8.94 17.36
C LEU A 198 -20.35 -8.35 16.70
N SER A 199 -19.26 -8.13 17.44
CA SER A 199 -18.01 -7.60 16.88
C SER A 199 -17.39 -8.55 15.86
N SER A 200 -17.34 -9.85 16.18
CA SER A 200 -16.83 -10.88 15.26
C SER A 200 -17.73 -11.02 14.03
N ALA A 201 -19.04 -10.92 14.20
CA ALA A 201 -20.00 -10.93 13.08
C ALA A 201 -19.79 -9.74 12.13
N ALA A 202 -19.65 -8.52 12.65
CA ALA A 202 -19.42 -7.33 11.84
C ALA A 202 -18.08 -7.41 11.08
N VAL A 203 -17.01 -7.87 11.74
CA VAL A 203 -15.71 -8.08 11.08
C VAL A 203 -15.83 -9.10 9.94
N ALA A 204 -16.55 -10.20 10.16
CA ALA A 204 -16.79 -11.21 9.13
C ALA A 204 -17.63 -10.66 7.95
N LEU A 205 -18.67 -9.86 8.20
CA LEU A 205 -19.44 -9.20 7.12
C LEU A 205 -18.57 -8.23 6.32
N LYS A 206 -17.73 -7.45 7.00
CA LYS A 206 -16.76 -6.57 6.33
C LYS A 206 -15.81 -7.37 5.42
N ASP A 207 -15.34 -8.53 5.86
CA ASP A 207 -14.46 -9.38 5.05
C ASP A 207 -15.21 -9.99 3.87
N ALA A 208 -16.45 -10.45 4.10
CA ALA A 208 -17.32 -10.90 3.03
C ALA A 208 -17.48 -9.82 1.95
N GLY A 209 -17.90 -8.61 2.31
CA GLY A 209 -18.07 -7.49 1.37
C GLY A 209 -16.79 -7.18 0.58
N ASN A 210 -15.64 -7.14 1.24
CA ASN A 210 -14.35 -6.90 0.59
C ASN A 210 -13.97 -7.99 -0.43
N HIS A 211 -14.33 -9.25 -0.17
CA HIS A 211 -14.04 -10.34 -1.09
C HIS A 211 -15.10 -10.46 -2.19
N MET A 212 -16.36 -10.12 -1.91
CA MET A 212 -17.40 -10.02 -2.93
C MET A 212 -17.03 -8.98 -3.99
N LEU A 213 -16.44 -7.84 -3.60
CA LEU A 213 -15.96 -6.81 -4.52
C LEU A 213 -14.81 -7.26 -5.44
N LYS A 214 -14.13 -8.36 -5.11
CA LYS A 214 -13.01 -8.90 -5.89
C LYS A 214 -13.43 -9.96 -6.91
N CYS A 215 -14.71 -10.33 -6.97
CA CYS A 215 -15.23 -11.35 -7.88
C CYS A 215 -16.54 -10.92 -8.53
N ASP A 216 -16.72 -11.31 -9.79
CA ASP A 216 -17.88 -10.89 -10.60
C ASP A 216 -19.17 -11.72 -10.32
N CYS A 217 -19.16 -12.56 -9.28
CA CYS A 217 -20.25 -13.49 -8.98
C CYS A 217 -21.37 -12.90 -8.11
N PHE A 218 -21.12 -11.75 -7.47
CA PHE A 218 -22.11 -11.07 -6.62
C PHE A 218 -22.63 -9.82 -7.31
N SER A 219 -23.94 -9.59 -7.25
CA SER A 219 -24.52 -8.33 -7.70
C SER A 219 -24.13 -7.19 -6.75
N SER A 220 -24.07 -5.96 -7.28
CA SER A 220 -23.84 -4.77 -6.46
C SER A 220 -24.84 -4.66 -5.31
N ASP A 221 -26.12 -4.98 -5.55
CA ASP A 221 -27.15 -4.97 -4.50
C ASP A 221 -26.86 -5.95 -3.37
N SER A 222 -26.31 -7.14 -3.70
CA SER A 222 -25.91 -8.12 -2.69
C SER A 222 -24.76 -7.59 -1.82
N VAL A 223 -23.77 -6.94 -2.44
CA VAL A 223 -22.65 -6.33 -1.70
C VAL A 223 -23.16 -5.21 -0.80
N ILE A 224 -24.00 -4.33 -1.32
CA ILE A 224 -24.59 -3.20 -0.57
C ILE A 224 -25.40 -3.73 0.62
N GLY A 225 -26.16 -4.81 0.46
CA GLY A 225 -26.90 -5.45 1.55
C GLY A 225 -25.99 -5.92 2.68
N VAL A 226 -24.89 -6.59 2.35
CA VAL A 226 -23.89 -7.07 3.33
C VAL A 226 -23.18 -5.92 4.04
N LEU A 227 -22.81 -4.86 3.30
CA LEU A 227 -22.18 -3.67 3.88
C LEU A 227 -23.13 -2.90 4.80
N THR A 228 -24.40 -2.77 4.41
CA THR A 228 -25.44 -2.14 5.23
C THR A 228 -25.66 -2.92 6.54
N GLU A 229 -25.76 -4.24 6.45
CA GLU A 229 -25.87 -5.09 7.64
C GLU A 229 -24.62 -4.93 8.55
N CYS A 230 -23.43 -4.83 7.96
CA CYS A 230 -22.20 -4.55 8.70
C CYS A 230 -22.28 -3.22 9.45
N LEU A 231 -22.83 -2.15 8.85
CA LEU A 231 -23.02 -0.86 9.51
C LEU A 231 -24.01 -0.95 10.68
N GLU A 232 -25.14 -1.62 10.49
CA GLU A 232 -26.16 -1.82 11.53
C GLU A 232 -25.61 -2.58 12.74
N LEU A 233 -24.77 -3.59 12.51
CA LEU A 233 -24.06 -4.29 13.58
C LEU A 233 -23.00 -3.41 14.22
N SER A 234 -22.24 -2.66 13.43
CA SER A 234 -21.18 -1.76 13.92
C SER A 234 -21.74 -0.70 14.86
N ALA A 235 -22.93 -0.17 14.59
CA ALA A 235 -23.61 0.79 15.46
C ALA A 235 -23.97 0.23 16.86
N LYS A 236 -24.04 -1.10 17.00
CA LYS A 236 -24.34 -1.79 18.27
C LYS A 236 -23.07 -2.18 19.05
N ILE A 237 -21.89 -2.01 18.47
CA ILE A 237 -20.61 -2.33 19.11
C ILE A 237 -20.23 -1.21 20.08
N THR A 238 -19.83 -1.58 21.30
CA THR A 238 -19.47 -0.61 22.36
C THR A 238 -17.99 -0.22 22.33
N ASP A 239 -17.13 -1.01 21.69
CA ASP A 239 -15.70 -0.72 21.56
C ASP A 239 -15.46 0.31 20.42
N PRO A 240 -15.06 1.55 20.75
CA PRO A 240 -14.87 2.60 19.76
C PRO A 240 -13.77 2.27 18.75
N GLU A 241 -12.72 1.54 19.17
CA GLU A 241 -11.60 1.24 18.27
C GLU A 241 -12.04 0.27 17.15
N THR A 242 -12.73 -0.81 17.51
CA THR A 242 -13.31 -1.76 16.54
C THR A 242 -14.37 -1.08 15.68
N GLN A 243 -15.23 -0.27 16.29
CA GLN A 243 -16.29 0.45 15.57
C GLN A 243 -15.70 1.41 14.52
N GLY A 244 -14.71 2.22 14.88
CA GLY A 244 -14.04 3.13 13.93
C GLY A 244 -13.31 2.39 12.80
N LYS A 245 -12.70 1.22 13.10
CA LYS A 245 -12.11 0.35 12.06
C LYS A 245 -13.15 -0.14 11.06
N LEU A 246 -14.31 -0.60 11.55
CA LEU A 246 -15.37 -1.13 10.71
C LEU A 246 -15.96 -0.04 9.82
N TYR A 247 -16.27 1.13 10.36
CA TYR A 247 -16.77 2.25 9.56
C TYR A 247 -15.79 2.68 8.47
N ASN A 248 -14.49 2.83 8.80
CA ASN A 248 -13.49 3.14 7.78
C ASN A 248 -13.40 2.03 6.70
N ALA A 249 -13.44 0.76 7.10
CA ALA A 249 -13.37 -0.35 6.15
C ALA A 249 -14.60 -0.41 5.23
N VAL A 250 -15.81 -0.24 5.77
CA VAL A 250 -17.05 -0.21 4.97
C VAL A 250 -17.09 1.01 4.05
N GLY A 251 -16.60 2.17 4.51
CA GLY A 251 -16.45 3.36 3.67
C GLY A 251 -15.57 3.13 2.45
N LEU A 252 -14.48 2.34 2.59
CA LEU A 252 -13.64 1.95 1.45
C LEU A 252 -14.40 1.07 0.47
N SER A 253 -15.19 0.12 0.96
CA SER A 253 -16.02 -0.75 0.12
C SER A 253 -17.07 0.06 -0.67
N PHE A 254 -17.75 1.02 -0.03
CA PHE A 254 -18.67 1.94 -0.72
C PHE A 254 -17.95 2.83 -1.74
N SER A 255 -16.72 3.28 -1.44
CA SER A 255 -15.90 4.05 -2.37
C SER A 255 -15.56 3.24 -3.63
N GLN A 256 -15.26 1.95 -3.48
CA GLN A 256 -15.01 1.04 -4.61
C GLN A 256 -16.27 0.83 -5.48
N LEU A 257 -17.45 0.82 -4.85
CA LEU A 257 -18.75 0.80 -5.54
C LEU A 257 -19.13 2.15 -6.17
N LYS A 258 -18.30 3.19 -6.02
CA LYS A 258 -18.60 4.58 -6.42
C LYS A 258 -19.83 5.18 -5.73
N LEU A 259 -20.21 4.63 -4.57
CA LEU A 259 -21.24 5.15 -3.67
C LEU A 259 -20.59 6.15 -2.70
N PHE A 260 -20.20 7.29 -3.25
CA PHE A 260 -19.41 8.30 -2.53
C PHE A 260 -20.16 8.98 -1.37
N PRO A 261 -21.47 9.28 -1.45
CA PRO A 261 -22.21 9.81 -0.29
C PRO A 261 -22.18 8.86 0.92
N GLU A 262 -22.43 7.57 0.69
CA GLU A 262 -22.45 6.53 1.71
C GLU A 262 -21.04 6.29 2.29
N ALA A 263 -20.02 6.35 1.44
CA ALA A 263 -18.63 6.29 1.88
C ALA A 263 -18.26 7.50 2.78
N ALA A 264 -18.68 8.71 2.42
CA ALA A 264 -18.43 9.91 3.23
C ALA A 264 -19.08 9.79 4.62
N GLU A 265 -20.34 9.36 4.69
CA GLU A 265 -21.03 9.11 5.95
C GLU A 265 -20.27 8.10 6.84
N CYS A 266 -19.79 7.00 6.25
CA CYS A 266 -18.97 6.03 6.98
C CYS A 266 -17.68 6.64 7.54
N TYR A 267 -16.95 7.45 6.76
CA TYR A 267 -15.74 8.08 7.27
C TYR A 267 -16.02 9.16 8.32
N GLU A 268 -17.11 9.91 8.19
CA GLU A 268 -17.57 10.88 9.20
C GLU A 268 -17.92 10.18 10.52
N LEU A 269 -18.56 9.01 10.48
CA LEU A 269 -18.80 8.16 11.64
C LEU A 269 -17.50 7.61 12.25
N ALA A 270 -16.50 7.28 11.43
CA ALA A 270 -15.21 6.77 11.89
C ALA A 270 -14.35 7.86 12.57
N LEU A 271 -14.41 9.10 12.09
CA LEU A 271 -13.53 10.20 12.49
C LEU A 271 -13.44 10.44 14.02
N PRO A 272 -14.55 10.57 14.77
CA PRO A 272 -14.47 10.77 16.23
C PRO A 272 -13.97 9.53 16.99
N LEU A 273 -14.10 8.33 16.41
CA LEU A 273 -13.75 7.06 17.05
C LEU A 273 -12.27 6.73 16.95
N VAL A 274 -11.56 7.33 15.98
CA VAL A 274 -10.13 7.06 15.74
C VAL A 274 -9.18 8.11 16.35
N HIS A 275 -9.71 9.09 17.10
CA HIS A 275 -8.95 10.23 17.60
C HIS A 275 -7.81 9.85 18.57
N SER A 276 -7.94 8.71 19.26
CA SER A 276 -6.90 8.15 20.14
C SER A 276 -5.69 7.59 19.37
N SER A 277 -5.78 7.44 18.06
CA SER A 277 -4.74 6.86 17.22
C SER A 277 -4.41 7.78 16.04
N PRO A 278 -3.37 8.64 16.15
CA PRO A 278 -2.99 9.62 15.13
C PRO A 278 -2.82 9.04 13.72
N ARG A 279 -2.27 7.82 13.62
CA ARG A 279 -2.09 7.12 12.34
C ARG A 279 -3.43 6.74 11.68
N ARG A 280 -4.42 6.31 12.46
CA ARG A 280 -5.77 5.98 11.94
C ARG A 280 -6.53 7.27 11.59
N LEU A 281 -6.41 8.28 12.44
CA LEU A 281 -6.98 9.61 12.19
C LEU A 281 -6.50 10.16 10.84
N ALA A 282 -5.19 10.13 10.57
CA ALA A 282 -4.62 10.58 9.30
C ALA A 282 -5.24 9.84 8.09
N VAL A 283 -5.39 8.51 8.18
CA VAL A 283 -6.00 7.70 7.11
C VAL A 283 -7.47 8.04 6.89
N VAL A 284 -8.27 8.20 7.96
CA VAL A 284 -9.69 8.54 7.84
C VAL A 284 -9.87 9.93 7.22
N ILE A 285 -9.07 10.91 7.64
CA ILE A 285 -9.09 12.28 7.07
C ILE A 285 -8.66 12.25 5.60
N GLN A 286 -7.62 11.48 5.25
CA GLN A 286 -7.22 11.30 3.85
C GLN A 286 -8.37 10.72 3.00
N ASN A 287 -9.06 9.70 3.52
CA ASN A 287 -10.21 9.09 2.85
C ASN A 287 -11.38 10.06 2.69
N LEU A 288 -11.66 10.90 3.70
CA LEU A 288 -12.64 11.99 3.62
C LEU A 288 -12.29 12.98 2.52
N GLY A 289 -11.03 13.43 2.45
CA GLY A 289 -10.59 14.32 1.38
C GLY A 289 -10.76 13.68 0.00
N ALA A 290 -10.43 12.40 -0.14
CA ALA A 290 -10.55 11.69 -1.41
C ALA A 290 -12.02 11.52 -1.85
N VAL A 291 -12.92 11.15 -0.94
CA VAL A 291 -14.34 11.01 -1.28
C VAL A 291 -14.99 12.35 -1.59
N HIS A 292 -14.61 13.44 -0.92
CA HIS A 292 -15.08 14.79 -1.27
C HIS A 292 -14.58 15.26 -2.63
N ASN A 293 -13.37 14.86 -3.07
CA ASN A 293 -12.94 15.06 -4.45
C ASN A 293 -13.86 14.33 -5.43
N SER A 294 -14.18 13.04 -5.18
CA SER A 294 -15.09 12.27 -6.03
C SER A 294 -16.52 12.82 -6.06
N LEU A 295 -16.95 13.52 -5.01
CA LEU A 295 -18.22 14.26 -4.94
C LEU A 295 -18.16 15.66 -5.59
N ALA A 296 -17.03 16.04 -6.19
CA ALA A 296 -16.76 17.40 -6.69
C ALA A 296 -16.90 18.51 -5.63
N GLN A 297 -16.76 18.16 -4.35
CA GLN A 297 -16.81 19.09 -3.21
C GLN A 297 -15.39 19.57 -2.88
N TYR A 298 -14.69 20.11 -3.88
CA TYR A 298 -13.26 20.38 -3.83
C TYR A 298 -12.84 21.27 -2.66
N ARG A 299 -13.63 22.29 -2.31
CA ARG A 299 -13.32 23.17 -1.16
C ARG A 299 -13.24 22.41 0.17
N LYS A 300 -14.17 21.49 0.42
CA LYS A 300 -14.11 20.63 1.62
C LYS A 300 -12.91 19.68 1.56
N ALA A 301 -12.63 19.13 0.38
CA ALA A 301 -11.49 18.25 0.19
C ALA A 301 -10.15 18.94 0.49
N LEU A 302 -10.00 20.24 0.19
CA LEU A 302 -8.78 21.00 0.51
C LEU A 302 -8.43 20.93 2.00
N ASP A 303 -9.42 21.16 2.87
CA ASP A 303 -9.22 21.19 4.32
C ASP A 303 -8.74 19.82 4.83
N TYR A 304 -9.43 18.75 4.41
CA TYR A 304 -9.05 17.38 4.76
C TYR A 304 -7.68 16.99 4.21
N HIS A 305 -7.36 17.30 2.94
CA HIS A 305 -6.05 16.93 2.37
C HIS A 305 -4.89 17.68 3.03
N ARG A 306 -5.07 18.95 3.40
CA ARG A 306 -4.06 19.73 4.14
C ARG A 306 -3.82 19.13 5.53
N GLU A 307 -4.89 18.82 6.25
CA GLU A 307 -4.79 18.20 7.58
C GLU A 307 -4.13 16.81 7.50
N ALA A 308 -4.56 15.96 6.57
CA ALA A 308 -3.98 14.64 6.37
C ALA A 308 -2.49 14.71 5.96
N ALA A 309 -2.12 15.63 5.06
CA ALA A 309 -0.72 15.83 4.66
C ALA A 309 0.17 16.26 5.84
N ALA A 310 -0.34 17.14 6.72
CA ALA A 310 0.37 17.57 7.92
C ALA A 310 0.54 16.42 8.92
N LEU A 311 -0.52 15.64 9.17
CA LEU A 311 -0.48 14.47 10.05
C LEU A 311 0.45 13.37 9.52
N HIS A 312 0.35 13.00 8.25
CA HIS A 312 1.28 12.03 7.66
C HIS A 312 2.73 12.52 7.67
N GLY A 313 2.95 13.82 7.50
CA GLY A 313 4.26 14.45 7.65
C GLY A 313 4.84 14.31 9.06
N SER A 314 4.04 14.58 10.09
CA SER A 314 4.48 14.46 11.50
C SER A 314 4.72 13.01 11.92
N LEU A 315 4.01 12.06 11.30
CA LEU A 315 4.17 10.62 11.50
C LEU A 315 5.32 10.01 10.69
N GLY A 316 5.98 10.78 9.83
CA GLY A 316 7.05 10.29 8.94
C GLY A 316 6.54 9.42 7.78
N SER A 317 5.23 9.35 7.54
CA SER A 317 4.61 8.61 6.44
C SER A 317 4.70 9.40 5.11
N ARG A 318 5.92 9.56 4.59
CA ARG A 318 6.20 10.38 3.40
C ARG A 318 5.44 9.97 2.15
N ARG A 319 5.27 8.66 1.90
CA ARG A 319 4.45 8.16 0.77
C ARG A 319 3.01 8.66 0.87
N ALA A 320 2.35 8.46 2.01
CA ALA A 320 0.96 8.88 2.22
C ALA A 320 0.82 10.41 2.17
N GLN A 321 1.79 11.13 2.72
CA GLN A 321 1.86 12.60 2.60
C GLN A 321 1.91 13.04 1.12
N GLY A 322 2.69 12.36 0.28
CA GLY A 322 2.73 12.61 -1.16
C GLY A 322 1.36 12.40 -1.83
N CYS A 323 0.65 11.33 -1.48
CA CYS A 323 -0.71 11.08 -1.96
C CYS A 323 -1.68 12.20 -1.58
N CYS A 324 -1.64 12.68 -0.32
CA CYS A 324 -2.45 13.82 0.11
C CYS A 324 -2.16 15.08 -0.72
N PHE A 325 -0.88 15.38 -0.99
CA PHE A 325 -0.51 16.54 -1.80
C PHE A 325 -0.94 16.41 -3.27
N CYS A 326 -0.89 15.21 -3.87
CA CYS A 326 -1.46 14.99 -5.20
C CYS A 326 -2.97 15.25 -5.22
N ASN A 327 -3.71 14.72 -4.24
CA ASN A 327 -5.15 14.91 -4.17
C ASN A 327 -5.54 16.37 -3.87
N LEU A 328 -4.72 17.07 -3.07
CA LEU A 328 -4.85 18.51 -2.85
C LEU A 328 -4.63 19.29 -4.16
N ALA A 329 -3.57 18.96 -4.90
CA ALA A 329 -3.26 19.59 -6.17
C ALA A 329 -4.36 19.38 -7.22
N TYR A 330 -4.95 18.19 -7.25
CA TYR A 330 -6.12 17.90 -8.08
C TYR A 330 -7.30 18.81 -7.73
N ALA A 331 -7.67 18.89 -6.45
CA ALA A 331 -8.77 19.74 -5.98
C ALA A 331 -8.55 21.23 -6.31
N LEU A 332 -7.32 21.74 -6.11
CA LEU A 332 -6.92 23.11 -6.47
C LEU A 332 -7.01 23.34 -7.99
N SER A 333 -6.58 22.36 -8.78
CA SER A 333 -6.67 22.41 -10.24
C SER A 333 -8.12 22.53 -10.70
N GLU A 334 -9.03 21.77 -10.10
CA GLU A 334 -10.47 21.83 -10.42
C GLU A 334 -11.12 23.16 -10.00
N LEU A 335 -10.63 23.79 -8.93
CA LEU A 335 -11.03 25.14 -8.51
C LEU A 335 -10.42 26.26 -9.37
N GLY A 336 -9.44 25.94 -10.22
CA GLY A 336 -8.72 26.91 -11.05
C GLY A 336 -7.58 27.63 -10.35
N GLU A 337 -7.19 27.18 -9.15
CA GLU A 337 -6.06 27.69 -8.36
C GLU A 337 -4.76 27.03 -8.85
N LEU A 338 -4.38 27.33 -10.10
CA LEU A 338 -3.37 26.59 -10.84
C LEU A 338 -1.96 26.75 -10.27
N GLU A 339 -1.62 27.90 -9.70
CA GLU A 339 -0.32 28.13 -9.06
C GLU A 339 -0.15 27.26 -7.80
N GLU A 340 -1.11 27.29 -6.88
CA GLU A 340 -1.11 26.48 -5.65
C GLU A 340 -1.17 24.98 -5.94
N ALA A 341 -1.89 24.58 -6.98
CA ALA A 341 -1.88 23.19 -7.47
C ALA A 341 -0.46 22.76 -7.87
N GLY A 342 0.28 23.65 -8.54
CA GLY A 342 1.66 23.39 -8.96
C GLY A 342 2.61 23.22 -7.77
N GLU A 343 2.48 24.06 -6.75
CA GLU A 343 3.25 23.93 -5.50
C GLU A 343 2.93 22.62 -4.79
N SER A 344 1.64 22.25 -4.71
CA SER A 344 1.19 21.01 -4.09
C SER A 344 1.75 19.78 -4.80
N TYR A 345 1.74 19.74 -6.14
CA TYR A 345 2.38 18.64 -6.87
C TYR A 345 3.90 18.58 -6.69
N LEU A 346 4.58 19.72 -6.54
CA LEU A 346 6.02 19.74 -6.25
C LEU A 346 6.31 19.19 -4.84
N HIS A 347 5.47 19.52 -3.85
CA HIS A 347 5.53 18.90 -2.53
C HIS A 347 5.30 17.39 -2.60
N ALA A 348 4.35 16.93 -3.42
CA ALA A 348 4.12 15.51 -3.65
C ALA A 348 5.35 14.81 -4.23
N GLN A 349 5.99 15.39 -5.26
CA GLN A 349 7.22 14.83 -5.84
C GLN A 349 8.34 14.69 -4.80
N GLN A 350 8.54 15.71 -3.96
CA GLN A 350 9.56 15.66 -2.93
C GLN A 350 9.24 14.55 -1.91
N ALA A 351 7.99 14.44 -1.47
CA ALA A 351 7.58 13.40 -0.53
C ALA A 351 7.74 11.98 -1.09
N PHE A 352 7.38 11.75 -2.36
CA PHE A 352 7.58 10.46 -3.02
C PHE A 352 9.05 10.14 -3.27
N LYS A 353 9.87 11.16 -3.55
CA LYS A 353 11.33 10.99 -3.65
C LYS A 353 11.93 10.61 -2.29
N ASP A 354 11.49 11.25 -1.21
CA ASP A 354 11.95 10.94 0.15
C ASP A 354 11.53 9.54 0.62
N SER A 355 10.46 8.97 0.04
CA SER A 355 9.98 7.61 0.32
C SER A 355 10.40 6.57 -0.72
N ASP A 356 11.25 6.91 -1.68
CA ASP A 356 11.61 6.07 -2.84
C ASP A 356 10.40 5.49 -3.63
N ASP A 357 9.25 6.17 -3.59
CA ASP A 357 8.04 5.75 -4.29
C ASP A 357 8.05 6.25 -5.73
N SER A 358 8.62 5.44 -6.62
CA SER A 358 8.68 5.76 -8.05
C SER A 358 7.28 5.88 -8.68
N SER A 359 6.28 5.14 -8.16
CA SER A 359 4.92 5.15 -8.69
C SER A 359 4.22 6.48 -8.42
N GLY A 360 4.22 6.91 -7.15
CA GLY A 360 3.69 8.22 -6.78
C GLY A 360 4.43 9.36 -7.47
N HIS A 361 5.76 9.25 -7.61
CA HIS A 361 6.58 10.29 -8.23
C HIS A 361 6.22 10.51 -9.70
N TRP A 362 6.05 9.46 -10.52
CA TRP A 362 5.68 9.66 -11.91
C TRP A 362 4.25 10.22 -12.06
N LYS A 363 3.32 9.82 -11.19
CA LYS A 363 1.94 10.38 -11.15
C LYS A 363 1.95 11.88 -10.83
N ALA A 364 2.77 12.32 -9.87
CA ALA A 364 2.93 13.74 -9.57
C ALA A 364 3.57 14.51 -10.75
N CYS A 365 4.48 13.88 -11.50
CA CYS A 365 5.02 14.47 -12.73
C CYS A 365 3.95 14.60 -13.82
N GLU A 366 3.12 13.58 -14.00
CA GLU A 366 1.99 13.63 -14.93
C GLU A 366 1.04 14.79 -14.59
N GLY A 367 0.63 14.91 -13.32
CA GLY A 367 -0.22 16.02 -12.86
C GLY A 367 0.38 17.41 -13.09
N LEU A 368 1.70 17.58 -12.90
CA LEU A 368 2.38 18.82 -13.29
C LEU A 368 2.36 19.06 -14.80
N GLY A 369 2.53 18.01 -15.60
CA GLY A 369 2.44 18.08 -17.06
C GLY A 369 1.09 18.62 -17.51
N GLU A 370 0.01 18.05 -16.98
CA GLU A 370 -1.37 18.48 -17.27
C GLU A 370 -1.62 19.91 -16.84
N LEU A 371 -1.17 20.28 -15.63
CA LEU A 371 -1.27 21.64 -15.13
C LEU A 371 -0.55 22.64 -16.04
N LYS A 372 0.64 22.30 -16.55
CA LYS A 372 1.37 23.16 -17.50
C LYS A 372 0.69 23.25 -18.86
N MET A 373 0.02 22.19 -19.31
CA MET A 373 -0.84 22.27 -20.49
C MET A 373 -1.99 23.27 -20.29
N ARG A 374 -2.65 23.24 -19.13
CA ARG A 374 -3.71 24.20 -18.78
C ARG A 374 -3.20 25.64 -18.72
N LEU A 375 -1.99 25.84 -18.20
CA LEU A 375 -1.29 27.14 -18.19
C LEU A 375 -0.72 27.55 -19.56
N ARG A 376 -0.97 26.78 -20.63
CA ARG A 376 -0.46 27.02 -22.00
C ARG A 376 1.07 27.10 -22.08
N ASP A 377 1.75 26.32 -21.24
CA ASP A 377 3.21 26.14 -21.26
C ASP A 377 3.56 24.71 -21.72
N PRO A 378 3.44 24.42 -23.03
CA PRO A 378 3.69 23.08 -23.56
C PRO A 378 5.16 22.67 -23.40
N ASP A 379 6.09 23.62 -23.32
CA ASP A 379 7.51 23.35 -23.10
C ASP A 379 7.76 22.69 -21.75
N LYS A 380 7.20 23.24 -20.67
CA LYS A 380 7.29 22.62 -19.33
C LYS A 380 6.46 21.34 -19.23
N ALA A 381 5.31 21.27 -19.90
CA ALA A 381 4.51 20.04 -19.93
C ALA A 381 5.29 18.86 -20.53
N ILE A 382 5.97 19.07 -21.67
CA ILE A 382 6.84 18.07 -22.30
C ILE A 382 7.94 17.58 -21.34
N LEU A 383 8.55 18.50 -20.58
CA LEU A 383 9.58 18.14 -19.60
C LEU A 383 9.03 17.18 -18.54
N TYR A 384 7.88 17.52 -17.95
CA TYR A 384 7.27 16.70 -16.91
C TYR A 384 6.76 15.36 -17.43
N TYR A 385 6.14 15.30 -18.61
CA TYR A 385 5.73 14.02 -19.20
C TYR A 385 6.93 13.12 -19.54
N LYS A 386 8.06 13.68 -19.97
CA LYS A 386 9.30 12.92 -20.15
C LYS A 386 9.84 12.38 -18.83
N GLN A 387 9.81 13.19 -17.78
CA GLN A 387 10.22 12.77 -16.43
C GLN A 387 9.30 11.64 -15.92
N ALA A 388 7.99 11.78 -16.10
CA ALA A 388 7.02 10.75 -15.76
C ALA A 388 7.31 9.43 -16.50
N LEU A 389 7.55 9.45 -17.81
CA LEU A 389 7.90 8.24 -18.59
C LEU A 389 9.21 7.59 -18.12
N ALA A 390 10.22 8.40 -17.83
CA ALA A 390 11.51 7.92 -17.33
C ALA A 390 11.38 7.24 -15.96
N LEU A 391 10.49 7.73 -15.09
CA LEU A 391 10.20 7.11 -13.80
C LEU A 391 9.30 5.87 -13.95
N LEU A 392 8.30 5.94 -14.84
CA LEU A 392 7.39 4.82 -15.14
C LEU A 392 8.17 3.59 -15.63
N SER A 393 9.17 3.78 -16.49
CA SER A 393 10.03 2.69 -16.98
C SER A 393 10.85 1.98 -15.89
N LYS A 394 10.99 2.57 -14.70
CA LYS A 394 11.64 1.96 -13.54
C LYS A 394 10.67 1.19 -12.64
N CYS A 395 9.37 1.39 -12.81
CA CYS A 395 8.35 0.69 -12.04
C CYS A 395 8.15 -0.72 -12.61
N LYS A 396 8.07 -1.72 -11.74
CA LYS A 396 7.66 -3.09 -12.10
C LYS A 396 6.13 -3.12 -12.21
N ASP A 397 5.59 -3.91 -13.14
CA ASP A 397 4.14 -4.19 -13.26
C ASP A 397 3.24 -2.99 -13.62
N VAL A 398 3.73 -2.08 -14.46
CA VAL A 398 2.88 -1.02 -15.03
C VAL A 398 2.13 -1.55 -16.26
N SER A 399 0.81 -1.35 -16.30
CA SER A 399 -0.01 -1.65 -17.49
C SER A 399 0.48 -0.88 -18.71
N SER A 400 0.53 -1.56 -19.87
CA SER A 400 0.84 -0.92 -21.16
C SER A 400 -0.07 0.28 -21.45
N SER A 401 -1.32 0.24 -20.99
CA SER A 401 -2.29 1.33 -21.15
C SER A 401 -1.87 2.63 -20.48
N VAL A 402 -1.20 2.57 -19.33
CA VAL A 402 -0.72 3.77 -18.61
C VAL A 402 0.43 4.41 -19.38
N GLN A 403 1.35 3.58 -19.87
CA GLN A 403 2.45 4.07 -20.70
C GLN A 403 1.93 4.69 -22.00
N GLU A 404 0.97 4.06 -22.68
CA GLU A 404 0.33 4.58 -23.88
C GLU A 404 -0.37 5.92 -23.62
N SER A 405 -1.14 6.03 -22.53
CA SER A 405 -1.79 7.27 -22.11
C SER A 405 -0.79 8.41 -21.95
N LEU A 406 0.32 8.16 -21.25
CA LEU A 406 1.34 9.17 -21.01
C LEU A 406 2.10 9.56 -22.30
N VAL A 407 2.33 8.61 -23.20
CA VAL A 407 2.89 8.87 -24.53
C VAL A 407 1.93 9.72 -25.38
N ASN A 408 0.62 9.48 -25.28
CA ASN A 408 -0.39 10.28 -25.97
C ASN A 408 -0.40 11.73 -25.44
N LYS A 409 -0.40 11.93 -24.12
CA LYS A 409 -0.30 13.26 -23.47
C LYS A 409 0.97 14.01 -23.90
N LEU A 410 2.11 13.31 -23.95
CA LEU A 410 3.37 13.88 -24.45
C LEU A 410 3.26 14.28 -25.93
N SER A 411 2.66 13.42 -26.75
CA SER A 411 2.49 13.66 -28.19
C SER A 411 1.60 14.87 -28.45
N GLU A 412 0.51 15.01 -27.70
CA GLU A 412 -0.38 16.18 -27.75
C GLU A 412 0.37 17.47 -27.38
N ALA A 413 1.15 17.45 -26.30
CA ALA A 413 1.96 18.60 -25.89
C ALA A 413 2.98 19.02 -26.98
N LEU A 414 3.59 18.03 -27.65
CA LEU A 414 4.49 18.28 -28.78
C LEU A 414 3.76 18.88 -29.98
N GLN A 415 2.58 18.37 -30.33
CA GLN A 415 1.77 18.89 -31.43
C GLN A 415 1.34 20.34 -31.16
N ILE A 416 0.90 20.65 -29.93
CA ILE A 416 0.54 22.02 -29.54
C ILE A 416 1.75 22.94 -29.64
N LYS A 417 2.92 22.52 -29.16
CA LYS A 417 4.17 23.29 -29.32
C LYS A 417 4.50 23.55 -30.80
N LEU A 418 4.40 22.53 -31.65
CA LEU A 418 4.60 22.65 -33.10
C LEU A 418 3.61 23.63 -33.74
N ALA A 419 2.32 23.53 -33.39
CA ALA A 419 1.29 24.42 -33.90
C ALA A 419 1.52 25.88 -33.51
N VAL A 420 1.95 26.15 -32.26
CA VAL A 420 2.32 27.50 -31.81
C VAL A 420 3.53 28.02 -32.58
N GLN A 421 4.52 27.18 -32.86
CA GLN A 421 5.69 27.56 -33.67
C GLN A 421 5.31 27.89 -35.12
N GLN A 422 4.42 27.12 -35.72
CA GLN A 422 3.94 27.33 -37.10
C GLN A 422 3.02 28.56 -37.22
N ARG A 423 2.36 28.99 -36.15
CA ARG A 423 1.54 30.22 -36.10
C ARG A 423 2.35 31.50 -35.83
N SER A 424 3.67 31.41 -35.68
CA SER A 424 4.50 32.63 -35.53
C SER A 424 4.38 33.52 -36.79
N PRO A 425 4.29 34.86 -36.65
CA PRO A 425 3.94 35.73 -37.76
C PRO A 425 4.96 35.61 -38.91
N PRO A 426 4.53 35.76 -40.18
CA PRO A 426 5.39 35.58 -41.35
C PRO A 426 6.66 36.44 -41.31
N ALA A 427 6.65 37.57 -40.59
CA ALA A 427 7.82 38.39 -40.34
C ALA A 427 8.96 37.65 -39.58
N ARG A 428 8.64 36.81 -38.56
CA ARG A 428 9.66 36.03 -37.83
C ARG A 428 10.20 34.89 -38.68
N GLN A 429 9.36 34.27 -39.50
CA GLN A 429 9.75 33.21 -40.44
C GLN A 429 10.62 33.76 -41.57
N ALA A 430 10.22 34.88 -42.17
CA ALA A 430 10.99 35.60 -43.20
C ALA A 430 12.33 36.12 -42.67
N VAL A 431 12.41 36.55 -41.41
CA VAL A 431 13.70 36.93 -40.77
C VAL A 431 14.59 35.70 -40.58
N LYS A 432 14.02 34.56 -40.17
CA LYS A 432 14.77 33.31 -40.00
C LYS A 432 15.28 32.77 -41.34
N GLU A 433 14.45 32.81 -42.38
CA GLU A 433 14.80 32.44 -43.76
C GLU A 433 15.82 33.42 -44.37
N ARG A 434 15.69 34.73 -44.16
CA ARG A 434 16.69 35.72 -44.57
C ARG A 434 18.04 35.50 -43.88
N ASN A 435 18.04 35.14 -42.60
CA ASN A 435 19.25 34.86 -41.85
C ASN A 435 19.93 33.57 -42.34
N MET A 436 19.15 32.51 -42.59
CA MET A 436 19.63 31.27 -43.23
C MET A 436 20.19 31.53 -44.63
N HIS A 437 19.47 32.29 -45.46
CA HIS A 437 19.90 32.65 -46.81
C HIS A 437 21.19 33.49 -46.78
N ARG A 438 21.31 34.47 -45.88
CA ARG A 438 22.55 35.23 -45.68
C ARG A 438 23.72 34.35 -45.27
N GLN A 439 23.48 33.34 -44.43
CA GLN A 439 24.52 32.41 -44.01
C GLN A 439 24.97 31.52 -45.17
N HIS A 440 24.03 30.98 -45.96
CA HIS A 440 24.36 30.24 -47.18
C HIS A 440 25.10 31.10 -48.21
N LEU A 441 24.70 32.36 -48.39
CA LEU A 441 25.36 33.28 -49.31
C LEU A 441 26.80 33.57 -48.85
N ARG A 442 27.03 33.76 -47.53
CA ARG A 442 28.38 33.91 -46.98
C ARG A 442 29.24 32.67 -47.20
N ILE A 443 28.69 31.48 -47.03
CA ILE A 443 29.41 30.21 -47.27
C ILE A 443 29.73 30.07 -48.76
N ALA A 444 28.80 30.39 -49.66
CA ALA A 444 29.02 30.37 -51.09
C ALA A 444 30.10 31.37 -51.52
N GLN A 445 30.06 32.60 -50.98
CA GLN A 445 31.07 33.64 -51.24
C GLN A 445 32.47 33.24 -50.75
N MET A 446 32.55 32.58 -49.59
CA MET A 446 33.81 32.03 -49.08
C MET A 446 34.35 30.93 -50.00
N ARG A 447 33.48 30.01 -50.48
CA ARG A 447 33.88 28.96 -51.43
C ARG A 447 34.35 29.52 -52.76
N THR A 448 33.66 30.51 -53.31
CA THR A 448 34.09 31.16 -54.55
C THR A 448 35.40 31.93 -54.36
N ALA A 449 35.62 32.55 -53.19
CA ALA A 449 36.89 33.21 -52.88
C ALA A 449 38.02 32.17 -52.74
N GLU A 450 37.76 31.02 -52.14
CA GLU A 450 38.71 29.89 -52.08
C GLU A 450 39.02 29.32 -53.47
N GLU A 451 38.03 29.18 -54.34
CA GLU A 451 38.19 28.72 -55.73
C GLU A 451 39.00 29.73 -56.57
N MET A 452 38.72 31.04 -56.47
CA MET A 452 39.50 32.08 -57.15
C MET A 452 40.94 32.17 -56.63
N MET A 453 41.16 31.94 -55.32
CA MET A 453 42.48 31.88 -54.70
C MET A 453 43.24 30.58 -55.03
N ALA A 454 42.55 29.53 -55.49
CA ALA A 454 43.14 28.31 -56.03
C ALA A 454 43.51 28.49 -57.51
N GLU A 455 42.69 29.20 -58.28
CA GLU A 455 42.91 29.47 -59.71
C GLU A 455 44.08 30.46 -59.95
N HIS A 456 44.28 31.42 -59.04
CA HIS A 456 45.44 32.32 -59.03
C HIS A 456 46.74 31.67 -58.53
N ARG A 457 46.68 30.47 -57.94
CA ARG A 457 47.86 29.69 -57.54
C ARG A 457 48.46 28.83 -58.65
N GLY A 458 47.87 28.86 -59.85
CA GLY A 458 48.30 28.07 -61.02
C GLY A 458 49.01 28.85 -62.13
N LYS A 459 49.32 30.14 -61.96
CA LYS A 459 49.99 30.95 -63.00
C LYS A 459 51.15 31.76 -62.43
N GLU A 460 52.36 31.19 -62.52
CA GLU A 460 53.60 31.96 -62.45
C GLU A 460 53.77 32.85 -63.70
N PRO A 461 54.32 34.06 -63.54
CA PRO A 461 55.18 34.64 -64.57
C PRO A 461 56.61 34.78 -64.04
N LEU A 462 57.56 34.24 -64.82
CA LEU A 462 58.99 34.49 -64.67
C LEU A 462 59.36 35.96 -64.92
N ASN A 463 60.43 36.35 -64.23
CA ASN A 463 61.42 37.41 -64.52
C ASN A 463 61.19 38.86 -64.07
N SER A 464 61.79 39.15 -62.90
CA SER A 464 62.88 40.13 -62.66
C SER A 464 62.99 41.41 -63.52
N HIS A 465 62.84 42.58 -62.89
CA HIS A 465 63.99 43.37 -62.40
C HIS A 465 63.57 44.65 -61.65
N LYS A 466 64.18 44.83 -60.46
CA LYS A 466 64.61 46.03 -59.69
C LYS A 466 63.76 47.32 -59.81
N LEU A 467 63.36 47.98 -58.71
CA LEU A 467 64.25 48.70 -57.78
C LEU A 467 63.55 49.05 -56.45
N ASP A 468 64.35 48.95 -55.37
CA ASP A 468 64.39 49.68 -54.10
C ASP A 468 63.12 50.28 -53.48
N ASP A 469 62.81 49.85 -52.25
CA ASP A 469 62.06 50.68 -51.29
C ASP A 469 62.67 50.63 -49.88
N LYS A 470 62.88 51.84 -49.37
CA LYS A 470 63.28 52.17 -48.00
C LYS A 470 62.09 52.09 -47.06
N GLU A 471 62.37 51.60 -45.87
CA GLU A 471 61.51 51.57 -44.69
C GLU A 471 61.13 52.98 -44.18
N TRP A 472 59.85 53.24 -43.90
CA TRP A 472 59.41 54.40 -43.11
C TRP A 472 58.11 54.14 -42.31
N ARG A 473 58.09 54.59 -41.05
CA ARG A 473 56.99 54.50 -40.06
C ARG A 473 55.99 55.65 -40.17
N PRO A 474 54.71 55.50 -39.79
CA PRO A 474 53.77 56.62 -39.72
C PRO A 474 53.79 57.35 -38.35
N PRO A 475 53.53 58.68 -38.32
CA PRO A 475 53.35 59.45 -37.09
C PRO A 475 51.90 59.90 -36.84
N GLU A 476 51.63 60.25 -35.58
CA GLU A 476 50.40 60.84 -35.03
C GLU A 476 50.12 62.27 -35.55
N THR A 477 48.85 62.73 -35.53
CA THR A 477 48.46 64.10 -35.12
C THR A 477 46.96 64.22 -34.84
N LYS A 478 46.61 65.23 -34.02
CA LYS A 478 45.34 65.54 -33.36
C LYS A 478 44.55 66.68 -34.06
N ALA A 479 43.23 66.68 -33.80
CA ALA A 479 42.37 67.79 -33.32
C ALA A 479 41.63 68.79 -34.25
N ASN A 480 40.38 69.04 -33.80
CA ASN A 480 39.45 70.19 -33.94
C ASN A 480 38.70 70.35 -35.28
N GLY A 481 37.41 70.65 -35.36
CA GLY A 481 36.35 71.01 -34.41
C GLY A 481 35.33 71.91 -35.16
N ASP A 482 34.01 71.73 -34.97
CA ASP A 482 33.02 72.81 -34.81
C ASP A 482 31.54 72.33 -34.77
N MET A 483 30.79 73.00 -33.89
CA MET A 483 29.39 72.85 -33.47
C MET A 483 28.39 73.60 -34.35
N ILE A 484 27.13 73.12 -34.46
CA ILE A 484 25.83 73.85 -34.36
C ILE A 484 24.73 72.79 -34.00
N SER A 485 24.16 72.68 -32.77
CA SER A 485 22.92 73.34 -32.21
C SER A 485 21.63 73.10 -33.04
N SER A 486 20.41 72.75 -32.57
CA SER A 486 19.73 72.62 -31.27
C SER A 486 18.29 72.04 -31.43
N ARG A 487 17.65 71.66 -30.30
CA ARG A 487 16.19 71.64 -29.96
C ARG A 487 15.33 70.48 -30.50
N ALA A 488 14.85 69.48 -29.74
CA ALA A 488 14.02 69.40 -28.52
C ALA A 488 12.50 69.63 -28.74
N THR A 489 11.70 68.55 -28.63
CA THR A 489 10.36 68.53 -27.99
C THR A 489 10.02 67.12 -27.47
N GLN A 490 9.55 67.10 -26.22
CA GLN A 490 9.09 65.98 -25.40
C GLN A 490 7.69 65.47 -25.83
N THR A 491 7.38 64.20 -25.52
CA THR A 491 6.17 63.78 -24.77
C THR A 491 6.34 62.36 -24.22
N GLU A 492 6.08 62.21 -22.91
CA GLU A 492 6.19 61.04 -22.02
C GLU A 492 4.98 60.08 -22.19
N GLY A 493 5.08 58.74 -22.14
CA GLY A 493 5.16 57.83 -20.97
C GLY A 493 3.94 56.84 -21.00
N PRO A 494 3.87 55.68 -20.27
CA PRO A 494 4.71 55.22 -19.14
C PRO A 494 5.11 53.70 -19.11
N ASP A 495 5.94 53.36 -18.11
CA ASP A 495 6.14 52.09 -17.36
C ASP A 495 6.65 50.79 -18.04
N ASN A 496 7.89 50.35 -17.71
CA ASN A 496 8.10 49.28 -16.71
C ASN A 496 9.59 48.95 -16.41
N MET A 497 9.89 48.95 -15.10
CA MET A 497 10.95 48.28 -14.32
C MET A 497 12.20 47.69 -14.99
N ASN A 498 13.33 48.26 -14.59
CA ASN A 498 14.67 47.71 -14.69
C ASN A 498 15.17 47.46 -13.25
N VAL A 499 15.14 46.21 -12.77
CA VAL A 499 15.79 45.80 -11.51
C VAL A 499 16.30 44.35 -11.66
N LEU A 500 17.62 44.21 -11.48
CA LEU A 500 18.42 43.00 -11.20
C LEU A 500 18.95 42.16 -12.38
N LEU A 501 20.10 42.63 -12.89
CA LEU A 501 21.24 41.79 -13.24
C LEU A 501 22.40 42.13 -12.27
N GLU A 502 23.17 41.09 -11.93
CA GLU A 502 24.44 41.07 -11.17
C GLU A 502 24.39 40.92 -9.64
N ALA A 503 24.48 39.67 -9.17
CA ALA A 503 25.42 39.27 -8.11
C ALA A 503 25.51 37.74 -7.96
N ASN A 504 26.74 37.23 -8.14
CA ASN A 504 27.42 36.16 -7.39
C ASN A 504 28.01 34.99 -8.19
N ARG A 505 29.25 35.20 -8.62
CA ARG A 505 30.32 34.20 -8.49
C ARG A 505 30.99 34.35 -7.12
N ASN A 506 31.36 33.21 -6.55
CA ASN A 506 32.26 32.97 -5.40
C ASN A 506 31.69 33.23 -3.99
N LEU A 507 31.48 32.15 -3.24
CA LEU A 507 32.07 31.96 -1.89
C LEU A 507 31.98 30.48 -1.49
N ASN A 508 33.16 29.87 -1.41
CA ASN A 508 33.44 28.66 -0.66
C ASN A 508 33.55 29.01 0.83
N ASN A 509 33.19 28.06 1.70
CA ASN A 509 33.50 27.94 3.14
C ASN A 509 32.71 28.91 4.06
N THR A 510 32.06 28.51 5.15
CA THR A 510 32.28 27.42 6.13
C THR A 510 30.96 27.12 6.86
N TYR A 511 30.53 25.86 6.93
CA TYR A 511 29.96 25.31 8.16
C TYR A 511 30.40 23.86 8.30
N GLU A 512 30.84 23.56 9.51
CA GLU A 512 31.78 22.51 9.86
C GLU A 512 31.18 21.10 9.77
N LYS A 513 32.00 20.17 9.31
CA LYS A 513 31.84 18.73 9.60
C LYS A 513 31.85 18.53 11.12
N PRO A 514 30.86 17.87 11.74
CA PRO A 514 31.15 17.12 12.95
C PRO A 514 32.04 15.94 12.54
N ARG A 515 33.20 15.82 13.20
CA ARG A 515 33.99 14.59 13.19
C ARG A 515 33.10 13.46 13.71
N HIS A 516 32.71 12.53 12.86
CA HIS A 516 32.32 11.21 13.32
C HIS A 516 33.58 10.51 13.83
N GLU A 517 33.77 10.57 15.15
CA GLU A 517 34.40 9.46 15.85
C GLU A 517 33.54 8.23 15.61
N TYR A 518 34.17 7.18 15.07
CA TYR A 518 33.64 5.83 15.09
C TYR A 518 33.34 5.43 16.54
N LYS A 519 32.06 5.50 16.94
CA LYS A 519 31.52 4.69 18.03
C LYS A 519 30.52 3.72 17.43
N LYS A 520 30.73 2.44 17.72
CA LYS A 520 30.01 1.27 17.24
C LYS A 520 28.48 1.45 17.29
N PRO A 521 27.72 0.89 16.35
CA PRO A 521 26.27 0.87 16.44
C PRO A 521 25.87 -0.05 17.60
N THR A 522 25.16 0.50 18.58
CA THR A 522 24.32 -0.25 19.50
C THR A 522 22.94 -0.41 18.86
N ASP A 523 22.44 -1.63 18.91
CA ASP A 523 21.21 -2.13 18.31
C ASP A 523 19.98 -1.29 18.63
N SER A 524 19.36 -0.70 17.60
CA SER A 524 17.90 -0.46 17.54
C SER A 524 17.50 0.09 16.17
N ASN A 525 17.24 -0.79 15.21
CA ASN A 525 16.42 -0.47 14.03
C ASN A 525 15.81 -1.76 13.48
N SER A 526 14.72 -2.20 14.10
CA SER A 526 13.78 -3.13 13.51
C SER A 526 12.57 -2.32 13.00
N ILE A 527 12.73 -1.69 11.84
CA ILE A 527 11.59 -1.18 11.07
C ILE A 527 10.90 -2.42 10.50
N SER A 528 9.73 -2.75 11.03
CA SER A 528 8.99 -3.95 10.66
C SER A 528 8.18 -3.70 9.39
N GLN A 529 8.06 -4.74 8.55
CA GLN A 529 7.26 -4.81 7.32
C GLN A 529 5.75 -4.53 7.51
N GLN A 530 5.32 -4.11 8.69
CA GLN A 530 3.93 -3.75 9.02
C GLN A 530 3.62 -2.28 8.69
N ASP A 531 4.62 -1.45 8.38
CA ASP A 531 4.43 -0.04 8.02
C ASP A 531 3.87 0.18 6.60
N GLU A 532 4.06 -0.78 5.69
CA GLU A 532 3.54 -0.71 4.30
C GLU A 532 2.06 -1.13 4.19
N ALA A 533 1.65 -2.19 4.91
CA ALA A 533 0.31 -2.76 4.78
C ALA A 533 -0.84 -1.84 5.25
N MET A 534 -0.57 -0.87 6.13
CA MET A 534 -1.59 0.09 6.61
C MET A 534 -1.77 1.31 5.68
N CYS A 535 -0.82 1.58 4.77
CA CYS A 535 -0.97 2.62 3.74
C CYS A 535 -1.72 2.11 2.49
N GLU A 536 -1.89 0.80 2.34
CA GLU A 536 -2.62 0.19 1.22
C GLU A 536 -4.15 0.31 1.36
N THR A 537 -4.67 0.58 2.57
CA THR A 537 -6.12 0.68 2.83
C THR A 537 -6.68 2.10 2.74
N SER A 538 -6.05 3.00 1.98
CA SER A 538 -6.57 4.35 1.73
C SER A 538 -6.97 4.51 0.27
N ILE A 539 -7.93 5.39 -0.05
CA ILE A 539 -8.24 5.73 -1.43
C ILE A 539 -7.03 6.46 -2.01
N GLN A 540 -6.21 5.74 -2.78
CA GLN A 540 -4.91 6.27 -3.23
C GLN A 540 -5.05 7.30 -4.36
N ASN A 541 -6.17 7.34 -5.12
CA ASN A 541 -6.35 8.35 -6.16
C ASN A 541 -7.79 8.47 -6.71
N PRO A 542 -8.38 9.66 -6.81
CA PRO A 542 -9.61 9.91 -7.58
C PRO A 542 -9.40 9.76 -9.11
N LEU A 543 -8.17 9.98 -9.61
CA LEU A 543 -7.83 9.93 -11.04
C LEU A 543 -7.95 8.52 -11.66
N GLU A 544 -8.00 7.46 -10.85
CA GLU A 544 -8.29 6.09 -11.31
C GLU A 544 -9.78 5.73 -11.16
N LEU A 545 -10.57 6.57 -10.49
CA LEU A 545 -12.00 6.35 -10.21
C LEU A 545 -12.94 7.09 -11.17
N THR A 546 -12.43 8.13 -11.85
CA THR A 546 -13.05 8.82 -13.00
C THR A 546 -12.69 8.13 -14.29
#